data_AF-A0AA42ZNE1-F1
#
_entry.id   AF-A0AA42ZNE1-F1
#
_cell.length_a   1.000
_cell.length_b   1.000
_cell.length_c   1.000
_cell.angle_alpha   90.00
_cell.angle_beta   90.00
_cell.angle_gamma   90.00
#
_symmetry.space_group_name_H-M   'P 1'
#
loop_
_entity.id
_entity.type
_entity.pdbx_description
1 polymer ?
#
loop_
_entity_poly.entity_id
_entity_poly.type
_entity_poly.pdbx_seq_one_letter_code
_entity_poly.pdbx_strand_id
1 'polypeptide(L)' 'SGLSHDSHGLAVELASVPEAIRGFGHVKEASLKAAKDHEAQLLEAFRNPAALPTADAAE' A
#
# COMPACT_ATOMS: atom_id res chain seq x y z
N SER A 1 -4.62 -1.89 17.66
CA SER A 1 -3.69 -2.80 16.97
C SER A 1 -4.02 -2.80 15.49
N GLY A 2 -3.12 -2.31 14.63
CA GLY A 2 -3.39 -2.13 13.19
C GLY A 2 -2.91 -3.27 12.29
N LEU A 3 -2.19 -4.25 12.84
CA LEU A 3 -1.75 -5.45 12.13
C LEU A 3 -2.68 -6.61 12.53
N SER A 4 -3.57 -7.02 11.63
CA SER A 4 -4.39 -8.24 11.70
C SER A 4 -4.00 -9.17 10.55
N HIS A 5 -4.57 -10.37 10.51
CA HIS A 5 -4.38 -11.26 9.36
C HIS A 5 -4.85 -10.59 8.06
N ASP A 6 -5.96 -9.87 8.11
CA ASP A 6 -6.57 -9.19 6.95
C ASP A 6 -5.77 -7.96 6.50
N SER A 7 -5.10 -7.27 7.43
CA SER A 7 -4.27 -6.10 7.10
C SER A 7 -2.79 -6.44 6.83
N HIS A 8 -2.38 -7.69 7.07
CA HIS A 8 -1.00 -8.15 6.84
C HIS A 8 -0.58 -8.01 5.38
N GLY A 9 -1.45 -8.38 4.43
CA GLY A 9 -1.16 -8.25 3.00
C GLY A 9 -0.91 -6.78 2.60
N LEU A 10 -1.76 -5.87 3.07
CA LEU A 10 -1.58 -4.42 2.85
C LEU A 10 -0.31 -3.89 3.52
N ALA A 11 0.04 -4.37 4.71
CA ALA A 11 1.28 -3.98 5.38
C ALA A 11 2.53 -4.41 4.60
N VAL A 12 2.52 -5.61 4.03
CA VAL A 12 3.61 -6.11 3.18
C VAL A 12 3.71 -5.26 1.91
N GLU A 13 2.59 -4.99 1.24
CA GLU A 13 2.60 -4.18 0.03
C GLU A 13 3.11 -2.76 0.29
N LEU A 14 2.68 -2.15 1.39
CA LEU A 14 3.15 -0.83 1.83
C LEU A 14 4.67 -0.82 2.05
N ALA A 15 5.22 -1.87 2.68
CA ALA A 15 6.65 -1.99 2.91
C ALA A 15 7.48 -2.15 1.62
N SER A 16 6.88 -2.69 0.55
CA SER A 16 7.53 -2.90 -0.74
C SER A 16 7.52 -1.68 -1.67
N VAL A 17 6.75 -0.63 -1.37
CA VAL A 17 6.66 0.59 -2.20
C VAL A 17 8.02 1.19 -2.59
N PRO A 18 9.03 1.30 -1.69
CA PRO A 18 10.32 1.88 -2.05
C PRO A 18 11.04 1.12 -3.17
N GLU A 19 10.76 -0.17 -3.34
CA GLU A 19 11.38 -1.03 -4.35
C GLU A 19 10.95 -0.67 -5.79
N ALA A 20 9.83 0.05 -5.93
CA ALA A 20 9.32 0.54 -7.21
C ALA A 20 10.05 1.80 -7.70
N ILE A 21 10.83 2.47 -6.85
CA ILE A 21 11.52 3.72 -7.19
C ILE A 21 12.80 3.41 -7.98
N ARG A 22 12.81 3.71 -9.28
CA ARG A 22 13.92 3.35 -10.20
C ARG A 22 14.34 4.54 -11.08
N GLY A 23 15.47 4.37 -11.77
CA GLY A 23 16.01 5.33 -12.73
C GLY A 23 16.72 6.54 -12.10
N PHE A 24 16.99 7.54 -12.93
CA PHE A 24 17.74 8.76 -12.57
C PHE A 24 17.06 10.02 -13.09
N GLY A 25 17.39 11.18 -12.50
CA GLY A 25 16.83 12.48 -12.89
C GLY A 25 15.29 12.47 -12.90
N HIS A 26 14.70 12.95 -13.99
CA HIS A 26 13.24 13.03 -14.17
C HIS A 26 12.53 11.68 -14.07
N VAL A 27 13.18 10.56 -14.45
CA VAL A 27 12.60 9.22 -14.30
C VAL A 27 12.44 8.86 -12.82
N LYS A 28 13.45 9.19 -12.00
CA LYS A 28 13.39 9.00 -10.55
C LYS A 28 12.31 9.89 -9.93
N GLU A 29 12.17 11.13 -10.39
CA GLU A 29 11.15 12.05 -9.90
C GLU A 29 9.73 11.55 -10.22
N ALA A 30 9.50 11.08 -11.45
CA ALA A 30 8.22 10.50 -11.84
C ALA A 30 7.92 9.21 -11.06
N SER A 31 8.92 8.34 -10.90
CA SER A 31 8.80 7.09 -10.14
C SER A 31 8.54 7.34 -8.65
N LEU A 32 9.21 8.34 -8.05
CA LEU A 32 8.95 8.78 -6.69
C LEU A 32 7.53 9.33 -6.52
N LYS A 33 7.05 10.12 -7.48
CA LYS A 33 5.68 10.65 -7.43
C LYS A 33 4.66 9.50 -7.46
N ALA A 34 4.81 8.57 -8.41
CA ALA A 34 3.93 7.41 -8.52
C ALA A 34 3.96 6.54 -7.26
N ALA A 35 5.15 6.31 -6.68
CA ALA A 35 5.30 5.55 -5.43
C ALA A 35 4.58 6.22 -4.26
N LYS A 36 4.66 7.55 -4.12
CA LYS A 36 3.94 8.30 -3.08
C LYS A 36 2.42 8.26 -3.25
N ASP A 37 1.95 8.36 -4.49
CA ASP A 37 0.51 8.28 -4.79
C ASP A 37 -0.02 6.88 -4.42
N HIS A 38 0.75 5.82 -4.71
CA HIS A 38 0.43 4.43 -4.32
C HIS A 38 0.49 4.20 -2.81
N GLU A 39 1.55 4.71 -2.15
CA GLU A 39 1.71 4.64 -0.70
C GLU A 39 0.51 5.26 0.04
N ALA A 40 0.02 6.40 -0.43
CA ALA A 40 -1.12 7.08 0.17
C ALA A 40 -2.41 6.23 0.08
N GLN A 41 -2.64 5.57 -1.06
CA GLN A 41 -3.78 4.67 -1.26
C GLN A 41 -3.70 3.46 -0.32
N LEU A 42 -2.53 2.82 -0.24
CA LEU A 42 -2.30 1.69 0.65
C LEU A 42 -2.44 2.06 2.12
N LEU A 43 -1.93 3.23 2.53
CA LEU A 43 -2.08 3.74 3.89
C LEU A 43 -3.54 4.01 4.25
N GLU A 44 -4.35 4.51 3.33
CA GLU A 44 -5.78 4.72 3.54
C GLU A 44 -6.49 3.38 3.75
N ALA A 45 -6.25 2.40 2.86
CA ALA A 45 -6.81 1.06 2.97
C ALA A 45 -6.37 0.35 4.27
N PHE A 46 -5.10 0.46 4.63
CA PHE A 46 -4.55 -0.13 5.84
C PHE A 46 -5.13 0.48 7.13
N ARG A 47 -5.40 1.79 7.13
CA ARG A 47 -5.98 2.50 8.28
C ARG A 47 -7.49 2.32 8.39
N ASN A 48 -8.18 2.03 7.28
CA ASN A 48 -9.63 1.86 7.24
C ASN A 48 -10.04 0.51 6.62
N PRO A 49 -9.72 -0.63 7.27
CA PRO A 49 -10.06 -1.94 6.75
C PRO A 49 -11.58 -2.19 6.67
N ALA A 50 -12.40 -1.42 7.42
CA ALA A 50 -13.86 -1.53 7.41
C ALA A 50 -14.54 -0.97 6.15
N ALA A 51 -13.81 -0.25 5.28
CA ALA A 51 -14.32 0.24 3.99
C ALA A 51 -14.04 -0.74 2.84
N LEU A 52 -13.25 -1.78 3.09
CA LEU A 52 -13.14 -2.91 2.16
C LEU A 52 -14.39 -3.78 2.38
N PRO A 53 -15.10 -4.20 1.32
CA PRO A 53 -16.13 -5.21 1.48
C PRO A 53 -15.44 -6.45 2.06
N THR A 54 -15.69 -6.71 3.34
CA THR A 54 -15.16 -7.86 4.04
C THR A 54 -15.60 -9.10 3.28
N ALA A 55 -14.66 -9.79 2.64
CA ALA A 55 -14.85 -11.14 2.13
C ALA A 55 -14.78 -12.17 3.28
N ASP A 56 -15.18 -11.78 4.49
CA ASP A 56 -15.49 -12.68 5.61
C ASP A 56 -16.94 -13.16 5.47
N ALA A 57 -17.13 -13.98 4.43
CA ALA A 57 -18.24 -14.91 4.34
C ALA A 57 -17.71 -16.23 3.75
N ALA A 58 -16.60 -16.73 4.30
CA ALA A 58 -16.14 -18.11 4.12
C ALA A 58 -14.98 -18.44 5.08
N GLU A 59 -15.27 -18.58 6.37
CA GLU A 59 -14.75 -19.68 7.21
C GLU A 59 -15.82 -20.09 8.24
#